data_AF-A0A3D5D4K4-F1
#
_entry.id   AF-A0A3D5D4K4-F1
#
_cell.length_a   1.000
_cell.length_b   1.000
_cell.length_c   1.000
_cell.angle_alpha   90.00
_cell.angle_beta   90.00
_cell.angle_gamma   90.00
#
_symmetry.space_group_name_H-M   'P 1'
#
loop_
_entity.id
_entity.type
_entity.pdbx_description
1 polymer ?
#
loop_
_entity_poly.entity_id
_entity_poly.type
_entity_poly.pdbx_seq_one_letter_code
_entity_poly.pdbx_strand_id
1 'polypeptide(L)'
;MALEPTRKTFSYRFFIIFFRALFKIWFRWRVHHADRVPAEGGVILASNHTSYLDPVFNCCALDRMLVALARESSFDMFLVGRLL
;
A
#
# COMPACT_ATOMS: atom_id res chain seq x y z
N MET A 1 -23.30 4.12 -10.76
CA MET A 1 -22.20 4.98 -10.27
C MET A 1 -21.00 4.07 -10.10
N ALA A 2 -20.12 3.98 -11.11
CA ALA A 2 -18.94 3.14 -11.01
C ALA A 2 -18.07 3.67 -9.86
N LEU A 3 -17.76 2.82 -8.88
CA LEU A 3 -16.78 3.15 -7.85
C LEU A 3 -15.44 3.31 -8.56
N GLU A 4 -14.91 4.53 -8.67
CA GLU A 4 -13.52 4.77 -9.09
C GLU A 4 -12.60 4.20 -8.00
N PRO A 5 -12.07 2.97 -8.17
CA PRO A 5 -11.48 2.22 -7.06
C PRO A 5 -10.16 2.83 -6.57
N THR A 6 -9.62 3.80 -7.31
CA THR A 6 -8.31 4.44 -7.08
C THR A 6 -8.41 5.82 -6.44
N ARG A 7 -9.61 6.29 -6.06
CA ARG A 7 -9.77 7.59 -5.39
C ARG A 7 -9.31 7.52 -3.93
N LYS A 8 -8.23 8.24 -3.61
CA LYS A 8 -7.70 8.37 -2.25
C LYS A 8 -8.68 9.08 -1.32
N THR A 9 -9.25 8.35 -0.36
CA THR A 9 -10.07 8.89 0.74
C THR A 9 -9.22 9.68 1.74
N PHE A 10 -9.87 10.43 2.63
CA PHE A 10 -9.17 11.13 3.72
C PHE A 10 -8.46 10.14 4.66
N SER A 11 -9.14 9.05 5.04
CA SER A 11 -8.55 8.01 5.89
C SER A 11 -7.33 7.36 5.24
N TYR A 12 -7.37 7.09 3.94
CA TYR A 12 -6.23 6.57 3.19
C TYR A 12 -5.04 7.52 3.23
N ARG A 13 -5.25 8.83 2.99
CA ARG A 13 -4.18 9.83 3.06
C ARG A 13 -3.57 9.91 4.45
N PHE A 14 -4.40 9.92 5.49
CA PHE A 14 -3.94 9.92 6.87
C PHE A 14 -3.10 8.68 7.19
N PHE A 15 -3.59 7.49 6.81
CA PHE A 15 -2.89 6.23 6.97
C PHE A 15 -1.50 6.26 6.31
N ILE A 16 -1.41 6.70 5.05
CA ILE A 16 -0.13 6.80 4.33
C ILE A 16 0.83 7.79 5.01
N ILE A 17 0.35 8.96 5.45
CA ILE A 17 1.21 9.95 6.13
C ILE A 17 1.75 9.37 7.44
N PHE A 18 0.87 8.77 8.25
CA PHE A 18 1.23 8.15 9.52
C PHE A 18 2.27 7.04 9.34
N PHE A 19 2.03 6.08 8.44
CA PHE A 19 2.95 4.96 8.23
C PHE A 19 4.25 5.38 7.53
N ARG A 20 4.24 6.36 6.61
CA ARG A 20 5.49 6.91 6.05
C ARG A 20 6.36 7.54 7.15
N ALA A 21 5.77 8.25 8.11
CA ALA A 21 6.51 8.80 9.25
C ALA A 21 7.05 7.68 10.15
N LEU A 22 6.20 6.71 10.53
CA LEU A 22 6.58 5.54 11.34
C LEU A 22 7.77 4.80 10.70
N PHE A 23 7.69 4.47 9.41
CA PHE A 23 8.74 3.75 8.69
C PHE A 23 10.04 4.54 8.55
N LYS A 24 9.97 5.85 8.30
CA LYS A 24 11.17 6.68 8.22
C LYS A 24 11.88 6.80 9.58
N ILE A 25 11.14 6.96 10.67
CA ILE A 25 11.70 7.20 12.00
C ILE A 25 12.26 5.91 12.61
N TRP A 26 11.48 4.83 12.62
CA TRP A 26 11.86 3.61 13.35
C TRP A 26 12.53 2.54 12.49
N PHE A 27 12.23 2.48 11.19
CA PHE A 27 12.69 1.39 10.32
C PHE A 27 13.81 1.80 9.37
N ARG A 28 14.28 3.06 9.43
CA ARG A 28 15.28 3.62 8.51
C ARG A 28 14.91 3.34 7.03
N TRP A 29 13.61 3.34 6.76
CA TRP A 29 13.06 2.89 5.50
C TRP A 29 13.52 3.77 4.34
N ARG A 30 13.96 3.11 3.25
CA ARG A 30 14.46 3.77 2.03
C ARG A 30 13.65 3.28 0.84
N VAL A 31 13.27 4.23 -0.01
CA VAL A 31 12.61 3.95 -1.29
C VAL A 31 13.56 4.41 -2.39
N HIS A 32 13.88 3.53 -3.31
CA HIS A 32 14.75 3.81 -4.43
C HIS A 32 13.93 3.72 -5.73
N HIS A 33 14.17 4.66 -6.64
CA HIS A 33 13.63 4.64 -8.00
C HIS A 33 12.09 4.59 -8.09
N ALA A 34 11.38 5.23 -7.16
CA ALA A 34 9.91 5.31 -7.19
C ALA A 34 9.38 5.98 -8.47
N ASP A 35 10.17 6.87 -9.05
CA ASP A 35 9.93 7.56 -10.32
C ASP A 35 9.84 6.63 -11.54
N ARG A 36 10.35 5.40 -11.44
CA ARG A 36 10.25 4.41 -12.53
C ARG A 36 8.87 3.77 -12.63
N VAL A 37 8.02 3.91 -11.61
CA VAL A 37 6.65 3.40 -11.67
C VAL A 37 5.80 4.41 -12.44
N PRO A 38 5.10 4.00 -13.52
CA PRO A 38 4.22 4.89 -14.25
C PRO A 38 3.21 5.59 -13.33
N ALA A 39 3.09 6.92 -13.46
CA ALA A 39 2.16 7.72 -12.67
C ALA A 39 0.69 7.39 -13.00
N GLU A 40 0.43 7.05 -14.26
CA GLU A 40 -0.89 6.75 -14.81
C GLU A 40 -0.90 5.40 -15.53
N GLY A 41 -2.08 4.90 -15.86
CA GLY A 41 -2.26 3.60 -16.50
C GLY A 41 -2.18 2.40 -15.54
N GLY A 42 -2.52 1.22 -16.05
CA GLY A 42 -2.50 -0.04 -15.30
C GLY A 42 -1.08 -0.54 -15.07
N VAL A 43 -0.78 -0.94 -13.83
CA VAL A 43 0.52 -1.52 -13.43
C VAL A 43 0.27 -2.68 -12.48
N ILE A 44 1.02 -3.76 -12.65
CA ILE A 44 1.13 -4.84 -11.67
C ILE A 44 2.47 -4.65 -10.95
N LEU A 45 2.42 -4.35 -9.65
CA LEU A 45 3.61 -4.28 -8.82
C LEU A 45 3.91 -5.66 -8.24
N ALA A 46 4.86 -6.38 -8.84
CA ALA A 46 5.34 -7.65 -8.31
C ALA A 46 6.38 -7.39 -7.21
N SER A 47 5.96 -7.51 -5.95
CA SER A 47 6.81 -7.35 -4.77
C SER A 47 7.17 -8.72 -4.19
N ASN A 48 8.37 -8.85 -3.63
CA ASN A 48 8.72 -10.00 -2.80
C ASN A 48 7.87 -9.97 -1.53
N HIS A 49 7.46 -11.15 -1.02
CA HIS A 49 6.68 -11.25 0.20
C HIS A 49 7.51 -11.88 1.33
N THR A 50 8.03 -11.04 2.22
CA THR A 50 8.88 -11.40 3.36
C THR A 50 8.20 -11.17 4.71
N SER A 51 7.19 -10.30 4.77
CA SER A 51 6.47 -9.97 6.00
C SER A 51 5.01 -9.61 5.77
N TYR A 52 4.15 -9.78 6.79
CA TYR A 52 2.76 -9.32 6.72
C TYR A 52 2.61 -7.80 6.58
N LEU A 53 3.66 -7.02 6.82
CA LEU A 53 3.65 -5.56 6.66
C LEU A 53 3.95 -5.11 5.23
N ASP A 54 4.33 -6.03 4.33
CA ASP A 54 4.70 -5.69 2.95
C ASP A 54 3.63 -4.90 2.20
N PRO A 55 2.32 -5.19 2.31
CA PRO A 55 1.29 -4.38 1.69
C PRO A 55 1.32 -2.91 2.14
N VAL A 56 1.59 -2.66 3.43
CA VAL A 56 1.67 -1.30 3.99
C VAL A 56 2.93 -0.59 3.50
N PHE A 57 4.07 -1.28 3.48
CA PHE A 57 5.31 -0.75 2.93
C PHE A 57 5.16 -0.37 1.44
N ASN A 58 4.59 -1.27 0.64
CA ASN A 58 4.35 -1.05 -0.78
C ASN A 58 3.42 0.15 -1.00
N CYS A 59 2.29 0.22 -0.28
CA CYS A 59 1.37 1.36 -0.34
C CYS A 59 2.04 2.68 0.02
N CYS A 60 2.93 2.69 1.01
CA CYS A 60 3.65 3.89 1.41
C CYS A 60 4.72 4.32 0.40
N ALA A 61 5.31 3.35 -0.33
CA ALA A 61 6.48 3.56 -1.20
C ALA A 61 6.18 4.42 -2.42
N LEU A 62 4.94 4.43 -2.90
CA LEU A 62 4.55 5.06 -4.14
C LEU A 62 3.52 6.17 -3.92
N ASP A 63 3.48 7.13 -4.84
CA ASP A 63 2.51 8.23 -4.79
C ASP A 63 1.19 7.89 -5.49
N ARG A 64 1.06 6.69 -6.08
CA ARG A 64 -0.21 6.16 -6.61
C ARG A 64 -0.86 5.20 -5.62
N MET A 65 -2.19 5.09 -5.66
CA MET A 65 -2.89 4.10 -4.85
C MET A 65 -2.57 2.69 -5.37
N LEU A 66 -2.24 1.79 -4.45
CA LEU A 66 -2.05 0.36 -4.72
C LEU A 66 -3.21 -0.41 -4.10
N VAL A 67 -3.63 -1.47 -4.78
CA VAL A 67 -4.59 -2.45 -4.29
C VAL A 67 -3.86 -3.78 -4.25
N ALA A 68 -3.72 -4.34 -3.04
CA ALA A 68 -3.04 -5.61 -2.86
C ALA A 68 -3.97 -6.76 -3.28
N LEU A 69 -3.43 -7.76 -3.95
CA LEU A 69 -4.11 -9.02 -4.15
C LEU A 69 -3.89 -9.88 -2.92
N ALA A 70 -4.99 -10.30 -2.30
CA ALA A 70 -4.96 -11.15 -1.11
C ALA A 70 -5.83 -12.40 -1.35
N ARG A 71 -5.44 -13.51 -0.72
CA ARG A 71 -6.25 -14.74 -0.74
C ARG A 71 -7.51 -14.50 0.09
N GLU A 72 -8.63 -15.10 -0.31
CA GLU A 72 -9.91 -15.00 0.40
C GLU A 72 -9.78 -15.30 1.91
N SER A 73 -9.05 -16.36 2.27
CA SER A 73 -8.82 -16.75 3.67
C SER A 73 -8.07 -15.71 4.51
N SER A 74 -7.39 -14.74 3.88
CA SER A 74 -6.75 -13.63 4.59
C SER A 74 -7.78 -12.65 5.17
N PHE A 75 -8.99 -12.61 4.63
CA PHE A 75 -10.07 -11.76 5.12
C PHE A 75 -10.74 -12.30 6.39
N ASP A 76 -10.56 -13.59 6.69
CA ASP A 76 -11.06 -14.20 7.93
C ASP A 76 -10.26 -13.77 9.17
N MET A 77 -9.03 -13.30 8.97
CA MET A 77 -8.19 -12.81 10.06
C MET A 77 -8.68 -11.43 10.52
N PHE A 78 -9.12 -11.31 11.77
CA PHE A 78 -9.75 -10.10 12.31
C PHE A 78 -9.01 -8.79 11.98
N LEU A 79 -7.69 -8.76 12.19
CA LEU A 79 -6.90 -7.55 11.96
C LEU A 79 -6.50 -7.36 10.49
N VAL A 80 -6.10 -8.44 9.82
CA VAL A 80 -5.60 -8.39 8.43
C VAL A 80 -6.74 -8.14 7.45
N GLY A 81 -7.88 -8.82 7.62
CA GLY A 81 -9.06 -8.65 6.78
C GLY A 81 -9.76 -7.29 6.91
N ARG A 82 -9.54 -6.57 8.01
CA ARG A 82 -10.06 -5.19 8.17
C ARG A 82 -9.14 -4.12 7.57
N LEU A 83 -7.89 -4.46 7.29
CA LEU A 83 -6.87 -3.53 6.80
C LEU A 83 -6.55 -3.68 5.31
N LEU A 84 -6.85 -4.85 4.73
CA LEU A 84 -6.75 -5.14 3.29
C LEU A 84 -8.04 -4.75 2.56
#